data_AF-A0A7X0GH68-F1
#
_entry.id   AF-A0A7X0GH68-F1
#
_cell.length_a   1.000
_cell.length_b   1.000
_cell.length_c   1.000
_cell.angle_alpha   90.00
_cell.angle_beta   90.00
_cell.angle_gamma   90.00
#
_symmetry.space_group_name_H-M   'P 1'
#
loop_
_entity.id
_entity.type
_entity.pdbx_description
1 polymer ?
#
loop_
_entity_poly.entity_id
_entity_poly.type
_entity_poly.pdbx_seq_one_letter_code
_entity_poly.pdbx_strand_id
1 'polypeptide(L)'
;MGSLFEVIEAEEAEVRERVEQLEERLAELTERLEAERERLSRLVITRETARALLSRVTDDSAADVPVREAPPAGKRSPFEGAERRVVGVLSVPKWQPGMEPGVLPRVYQDILEVVGDAPGPVRAKQVAPRIGLPAETGKIEGTRSKLKRLVVRGWLDETTPGLFTPSDARKTHSSNSP
;
A
#
# COMPACT_ATOMS: atom_id res chain seq x y z
N MET A 1 -49.04 -46.84 -22.79
CA MET A 1 -47.73 -47.48 -22.94
C MET A 1 -47.15 -46.96 -24.25
N GLY A 2 -46.40 -45.86 -24.19
CA GLY A 2 -45.83 -45.23 -25.39
C GLY A 2 -44.82 -46.16 -26.07
N SER A 3 -44.60 -45.95 -27.36
CA SER A 3 -43.63 -46.70 -28.14
C SER A 3 -42.21 -46.46 -27.58
N LEU A 4 -41.33 -47.46 -27.63
CA LEU A 4 -39.91 -47.31 -27.24
C LEU A 4 -39.26 -46.09 -27.92
N PHE A 5 -39.66 -45.81 -29.17
CA PHE A 5 -39.21 -44.65 -29.91
C PHE A 5 -39.62 -43.32 -29.27
N GLU A 6 -40.85 -43.19 -28.76
CA GLU A 6 -41.30 -41.95 -28.11
C GLU A 6 -40.53 -41.68 -26.82
N VAL A 7 -40.16 -42.73 -26.07
CA VAL A 7 -39.33 -42.61 -24.87
C VAL A 7 -37.90 -42.17 -25.22
N ILE A 8 -37.33 -42.72 -26.29
CA ILE A 8 -36.01 -42.32 -26.78
C ILE A 8 -36.02 -40.86 -27.26
N GLU A 9 -37.01 -40.46 -28.05
CA GLU A 9 -37.14 -39.07 -28.53
C GLU A 9 -37.26 -38.07 -27.39
N ALA A 10 -37.98 -38.41 -26.31
CA ALA A 10 -38.09 -37.57 -25.13
C ALA A 10 -36.74 -37.43 -24.40
N GLU A 11 -36.02 -38.54 -24.18
CA GLU A 11 -34.68 -38.49 -23.56
C GLU A 11 -33.70 -37.70 -24.44
N GLU A 12 -33.73 -37.91 -25.77
CA GLU A 12 -32.89 -37.15 -26.70
C GLU A 12 -33.18 -35.64 -26.64
N ALA A 13 -34.45 -35.24 -26.54
CA ALA A 13 -34.83 -33.84 -26.38
C ALA A 13 -34.28 -33.26 -25.08
N GLU A 14 -34.41 -33.98 -23.96
CA GLU A 14 -33.86 -33.54 -22.67
C GLU A 14 -32.33 -33.46 -22.68
N VAL A 15 -31.65 -34.38 -23.38
CA VAL A 15 -30.19 -34.34 -23.53
C VAL A 15 -29.78 -33.15 -24.39
N ARG A 16 -30.46 -32.88 -25.51
CA ARG A 16 -30.18 -31.71 -26.35
C ARG A 16 -30.35 -30.40 -25.59
N GLU A 17 -31.44 -30.26 -24.83
CA GLU A 17 -31.65 -29.08 -23.99
C GLU A 17 -30.51 -28.91 -22.96
N ARG A 18 -30.09 -30.01 -22.31
CA ARG A 18 -28.94 -30.00 -21.38
C ARG A 18 -27.64 -29.59 -22.08
N VAL A 19 -27.41 -30.03 -23.33
CA VAL A 19 -26.24 -29.64 -24.12
C VAL A 19 -26.28 -28.15 -24.44
N GLU A 20 -27.41 -27.63 -24.94
CA GLU A 20 -27.57 -26.20 -25.25
C GLU A 20 -27.31 -25.33 -24.00
N GLN A 21 -27.88 -25.71 -22.86
CA GLN A 21 -27.62 -25.01 -21.58
C GLN A 21 -26.15 -25.04 -21.16
N LEU A 22 -25.43 -26.14 -21.43
CA LEU A 22 -24.00 -26.24 -21.13
C LEU A 22 -23.16 -25.39 -22.09
N GLU A 23 -23.53 -25.32 -23.36
CA GLU A 23 -22.88 -24.48 -24.36
C GLU A 23 -23.07 -22.99 -24.04
N GLU A 24 -24.26 -22.57 -23.63
CA GLU A 24 -24.52 -21.20 -23.15
C GLU A 24 -23.65 -20.85 -21.94
N ARG A 25 -23.56 -21.75 -20.95
CA ARG A 25 -22.69 -21.55 -19.77
C ARG A 25 -21.22 -21.49 -20.15
N LEU A 26 -20.77 -22.30 -21.12
CA LEU A 26 -19.40 -22.25 -21.64
C LEU A 26 -19.11 -20.90 -22.30
N ALA A 27 -20.06 -20.37 -23.09
CA ALA A 27 -19.93 -19.06 -23.71
C ALA A 27 -19.79 -17.95 -22.66
N GLU A 28 -20.65 -17.93 -21.63
CA GLU A 28 -20.58 -16.96 -20.52
C GLU A 28 -19.26 -17.05 -19.76
N LEU A 29 -18.81 -18.26 -19.41
CA LEU A 29 -17.55 -18.47 -18.71
C LEU A 29 -16.34 -18.06 -19.56
N THR A 30 -16.40 -18.27 -20.87
CA THR A 30 -15.34 -17.87 -21.80
C THR A 30 -15.25 -16.35 -21.88
N GLU A 31 -16.37 -15.65 -21.99
CA GLU A 31 -16.40 -14.18 -21.97
C GLU A 31 -15.80 -13.63 -20.67
N ARG A 32 -16.22 -14.18 -19.52
CA ARG A 32 -15.69 -13.80 -18.22
C ARG A 32 -14.19 -14.06 -18.09
N LEU A 33 -13.72 -15.19 -18.62
CA LEU A 33 -12.30 -15.54 -18.63
C LEU A 33 -11.49 -14.54 -19.46
N GLU A 34 -11.97 -14.16 -20.65
CA GLU A 34 -11.30 -13.18 -21.49
C GLU A 34 -11.25 -11.79 -20.82
N ALA A 35 -12.33 -11.37 -20.15
CA ALA A 35 -12.34 -10.12 -19.40
C ALA A 35 -11.28 -10.10 -18.26
N GLU A 36 -11.15 -11.19 -17.52
CA GLU A 36 -10.12 -11.30 -16.47
C GLU A 36 -8.70 -11.40 -17.06
N ARG A 37 -8.52 -12.07 -18.20
CA ARG A 37 -7.25 -12.10 -18.94
C ARG A 37 -6.84 -10.71 -19.40
N GLU A 38 -7.78 -9.91 -19.91
CA GLU A 38 -7.52 -8.54 -20.32
C GLU A 38 -7.12 -7.68 -19.11
N ARG A 39 -7.85 -7.80 -17.99
CA ARG A 39 -7.52 -7.12 -16.75
C ARG A 39 -6.13 -7.50 -16.24
N LEU A 40 -5.78 -8.78 -16.27
CA LEU A 40 -4.45 -9.26 -15.92
C LEU A 40 -3.38 -8.65 -16.83
N SER A 41 -3.62 -8.63 -18.14
CA SER A 41 -2.71 -8.05 -19.14
C SER A 41 -2.44 -6.57 -18.85
N ARG A 42 -3.48 -5.79 -18.54
CA ARG A 42 -3.35 -4.37 -18.14
C ARG A 42 -2.49 -4.21 -16.88
N LEU A 43 -2.66 -5.09 -15.88
CA LEU A 43 -1.85 -5.05 -14.66
C LEU A 43 -0.39 -5.42 -14.90
N VAL A 44 -0.12 -6.42 -15.75
CA VAL A 44 1.24 -6.80 -16.15
C VAL A 44 1.93 -5.63 -16.85
N ILE A 45 1.28 -5.02 -17.85
CA ILE A 45 1.81 -3.84 -18.56
C ILE A 45 2.10 -2.68 -17.60
N THR A 46 1.18 -2.44 -16.65
CA THR A 46 1.37 -1.38 -15.64
C THR A 46 2.58 -1.66 -14.76
N ARG A 47 2.77 -2.92 -14.32
CA ARG A 47 3.91 -3.34 -13.52
C ARG A 47 5.23 -3.20 -14.29
N GLU A 48 5.25 -3.61 -15.55
CA GLU A 48 6.43 -3.48 -16.41
C GLU A 48 6.80 -2.01 -16.63
N THR A 49 5.82 -1.17 -16.94
CA THR A 49 6.01 0.28 -17.06
C THR A 49 6.54 0.88 -15.76
N ALA A 50 5.93 0.52 -14.62
CA ALA A 50 6.38 1.00 -13.31
C ALA A 50 7.82 0.56 -13.03
N ARG A 51 8.20 -0.69 -13.37
CA ARG A 51 9.57 -1.20 -13.23
C ARG A 51 10.54 -0.41 -14.11
N ALA A 52 10.20 -0.17 -15.37
CA ALA A 52 11.03 0.60 -16.30
C ALA A 52 11.27 2.04 -15.81
N LEU A 53 10.23 2.70 -15.29
CA LEU A 53 10.35 4.05 -14.71
C LEU A 53 11.22 4.05 -13.45
N LEU A 54 11.07 3.05 -12.57
CA LEU A 54 11.91 2.92 -11.38
C LEU A 54 13.39 2.73 -11.76
N SER A 55 13.70 1.92 -12.77
CA SER A 55 15.07 1.74 -13.27
C SER A 55 15.67 3.03 -13.82
N ARG A 56 14.89 3.83 -14.56
CA ARG A 56 15.36 5.14 -15.05
C ARG A 56 15.71 6.09 -13.91
N VAL A 57 14.91 6.12 -12.85
CA VAL A 57 15.17 6.96 -11.67
C VAL A 57 16.43 6.51 -10.92
N THR A 58 16.77 5.22 -10.93
CA THR A 58 18.02 4.74 -10.34
C THR A 58 19.25 5.05 -11.19
N ASP A 59 19.12 5.01 -12.52
CA ASP A 59 20.22 5.34 -13.44
C ASP A 59 20.52 6.85 -13.46
N ASP A 60 19.50 7.71 -13.41
CA ASP A 60 19.67 9.18 -13.31
C ASP A 60 20.30 9.61 -11.97
N SER A 61 20.19 8.78 -10.93
CA SER A 61 20.82 9.02 -9.64
C SER A 61 22.29 8.59 -9.59
N ALA A 62 22.78 7.87 -10.60
CA ALA A 62 24.16 7.40 -10.71
C ALA A 62 25.07 8.31 -11.56
N ALA A 63 24.53 9.37 -12.17
CA ALA A 63 25.25 10.23 -13.11
C ALA A 63 25.92 11.48 -12.51
N ASP A 64 26.02 11.61 -11.18
CA ASP A 64 26.84 12.68 -10.56
C ASP A 64 27.58 12.18 -9.31
N VAL A 65 28.63 11.40 -9.55
CA VAL A 65 29.74 11.26 -8.59
C VAL A 65 31.05 11.22 -9.39
N PRO A 66 31.85 12.30 -9.45
CA PRO A 66 33.23 12.17 -9.87
C PRO A 66 33.99 11.44 -8.76
N VAL A 67 34.50 10.25 -9.09
CA VAL A 67 35.41 9.47 -8.23
C VAL A 67 36.66 10.31 -7.96
N ARG A 68 36.90 10.62 -6.68
CA ARG A 68 38.22 11.06 -6.19
C ARG A 68 38.53 10.36 -4.86
N GLU A 69 39.72 9.78 -4.81
CA GLU A 69 40.25 8.85 -3.80
C GLU A 69 40.14 9.30 -2.33
N ALA A 70 39.96 8.30 -1.46
CA ALA A 70 39.96 8.38 0.02
C ALA A 70 41.38 8.59 0.60
N PRO A 71 41.55 9.10 1.85
CA PRO A 71 41.39 8.29 3.08
C PRO A 71 40.97 9.10 4.35
N PRO A 72 40.98 8.56 5.60
CA PRO A 72 40.41 7.31 6.12
C PRO A 72 39.44 7.52 7.32
N ALA A 73 38.74 6.43 7.67
CA ALA A 73 38.12 6.12 8.98
C ALA A 73 37.04 7.06 9.54
N GLY A 74 35.77 6.61 9.47
CA GLY A 74 34.70 7.17 10.28
C GLY A 74 33.30 6.66 9.92
N LYS A 75 32.86 5.62 10.64
CA LYS A 75 31.48 5.11 10.77
C LYS A 75 30.90 4.43 9.52
N ARG A 76 30.88 3.08 9.57
CA ARG A 76 29.91 2.27 8.82
C ARG A 76 28.51 2.74 9.20
N SER A 77 27.80 3.32 8.24
CA SER A 77 26.37 3.61 8.34
C SER A 77 25.60 2.28 8.35
N PRO A 78 24.63 2.06 9.26
CA PRO A 78 23.80 0.85 9.27
C PRO A 78 22.81 0.70 8.11
N PHE A 79 22.88 1.53 7.07
CA PHE A 79 21.89 1.58 5.98
C PHE A 79 22.41 1.10 4.61
N GLU A 80 23.47 0.32 4.59
CA GLU A 80 23.82 -0.52 3.44
C GLU A 80 22.88 -1.74 3.43
N GLY A 81 21.70 -1.60 2.81
CA GLY A 81 20.73 -2.70 2.71
C GLY A 81 19.24 -2.33 2.60
N ALA A 82 18.87 -1.04 2.60
CA ALA A 82 17.48 -0.65 2.36
C ALA A 82 17.22 -0.47 0.86
N GLU A 83 17.37 -1.55 0.08
CA GLU A 83 16.90 -1.58 -1.29
C GLU A 83 15.40 -1.29 -1.32
N ARG A 84 15.07 -0.10 -1.82
CA ARG A 84 13.72 0.44 -1.95
C ARG A 84 12.87 -0.45 -2.85
N ARG A 85 12.24 -1.46 -2.27
CA ARG A 85 10.95 -1.96 -2.76
C ARG A 85 9.86 -1.06 -2.20
N VAL A 86 9.47 -0.03 -2.94
CA VAL A 86 8.18 0.62 -2.71
C VAL A 86 7.29 0.36 -3.91
N VAL A 87 6.65 -0.81 -3.88
CA VAL A 87 5.52 -1.17 -4.73
C VAL A 87 4.25 -0.67 -4.05
N GLY A 88 3.42 0.06 -4.80
CA GLY A 88 2.04 0.36 -4.45
C GLY A 88 1.89 1.52 -3.48
N VAL A 89 0.86 2.34 -3.70
CA VAL A 89 0.38 3.29 -2.70
C VAL A 89 0.06 2.51 -1.42
N LEU A 90 0.98 2.51 -0.46
CA LEU A 90 0.72 2.00 0.88
C LEU A 90 -0.34 2.90 1.50
N SER A 91 -1.60 2.50 1.37
CA SER A 91 -2.72 3.23 1.91
C SER A 91 -2.63 3.16 3.43
N VAL A 92 -2.54 4.31 4.09
CA VAL A 92 -2.65 4.39 5.55
C VAL A 92 -4.11 4.04 5.90
N PRO A 93 -4.42 2.89 6.51
CA PRO A 93 -5.80 2.54 6.86
C PRO A 93 -6.43 3.61 7.75
N LYS A 94 -7.77 3.72 7.73
CA LYS A 94 -8.48 4.57 8.71
C LYS A 94 -8.38 3.88 10.08
N TRP A 95 -8.02 4.62 11.12
CA TRP A 95 -7.88 4.09 12.47
C TRP A 95 -9.22 3.59 13.02
N GLN A 96 -9.17 2.49 13.78
CA GLN A 96 -10.30 1.85 14.47
C GLN A 96 -9.88 1.41 15.88
N PRO A 97 -10.82 1.32 16.85
CA PRO A 97 -10.54 0.79 18.18
C PRO A 97 -9.89 -0.60 18.13
N GLY A 98 -8.83 -0.81 18.92
CA GLY A 98 -8.07 -2.07 18.96
C GLY A 98 -7.02 -2.25 17.86
N MET A 99 -6.81 -1.23 17.01
CA MET A 99 -5.81 -1.30 15.95
C MET A 99 -4.42 -0.85 16.41
N GLU A 100 -3.44 -1.74 16.25
CA GLU A 100 -2.04 -1.48 16.60
C GLU A 100 -1.28 -0.72 15.51
N PRO A 101 -0.28 0.11 15.86
CA PRO A 101 0.57 0.82 14.88
C PRO A 101 1.26 -0.11 13.88
N GLY A 102 1.46 -1.38 14.24
CA GLY A 102 2.08 -2.42 13.41
C GLY A 102 1.42 -2.63 12.04
N VAL A 103 0.15 -2.25 11.86
CA VAL A 103 -0.56 -2.35 10.58
C VAL A 103 -0.14 -1.26 9.57
N LEU A 104 0.52 -0.20 10.05
CA LEU A 104 1.00 0.88 9.21
C LEU A 104 2.36 0.54 8.60
N PRO A 105 2.72 1.12 7.44
CA PRO A 105 4.10 1.06 6.98
C PRO A 105 5.08 1.66 8.00
N ARG A 106 6.31 1.13 8.06
CA ARG A 106 7.38 1.53 8.99
C ARG A 106 7.49 3.05 9.18
N VAL A 107 7.58 3.81 8.08
CA VAL A 107 7.70 5.28 8.14
C VAL A 107 6.57 5.98 8.91
N TYR A 108 5.36 5.42 8.90
CA TYR A 108 4.24 5.96 9.67
C TYR A 108 4.27 5.47 11.13
N GLN A 109 4.80 4.28 11.40
CA GLN A 109 5.07 3.79 12.76
C GLN A 109 6.09 4.72 13.45
N ASP A 110 7.22 4.99 12.79
CA ASP A 110 8.29 5.84 13.31
C ASP A 110 7.78 7.27 13.62
N ILE A 111 6.90 7.80 12.76
CA ILE A 111 6.25 9.10 12.99
C ILE A 111 5.33 9.05 14.21
N LEU A 112 4.54 7.97 14.38
CA LEU A 112 3.65 7.83 15.53
C LEU A 112 4.41 7.70 16.84
N GLU A 113 5.51 6.95 16.86
CA GLU A 113 6.39 6.80 18.02
C GLU A 113 6.97 8.16 18.41
N VAL A 114 7.56 8.89 17.47
CA VAL A 114 8.13 10.22 17.71
C VAL A 114 7.09 11.23 18.22
N VAL A 115 5.85 11.15 17.75
CA VAL A 115 4.76 12.03 18.21
C VAL A 115 4.22 11.59 19.57
N GLY A 116 4.22 10.29 19.87
CA GLY A 116 3.80 9.71 21.15
C GLY A 116 4.79 9.99 22.29
N ASP A 117 6.09 9.95 22.00
CA ASP A 117 7.15 10.20 22.98
C ASP A 117 7.34 11.69 23.29
N ALA A 118 6.70 12.57 22.53
CA ALA A 118 6.82 14.00 22.74
C ALA A 118 5.97 14.45 23.94
N PRO A 119 6.49 15.32 24.83
CA PRO A 119 5.77 15.81 26.00
C PRO A 119 4.61 16.77 25.65
N GLY A 120 4.36 17.03 24.36
CA GLY A 120 3.33 17.95 23.89
C GLY A 120 3.23 17.99 22.36
N PRO A 121 2.39 18.89 21.80
CA PRO A 121 2.17 18.97 20.37
C PRO A 121 3.46 19.25 19.59
N VAL A 122 3.70 18.48 18.52
CA VAL A 122 4.94 18.57 17.71
C VAL A 122 4.70 19.11 16.31
N ARG A 123 5.70 19.80 15.78
CA ARG A 123 5.71 20.29 14.38
C ARG A 123 6.48 19.34 13.47
N ALA A 124 6.14 19.34 12.18
CA ALA A 124 6.84 18.54 11.16
C ALA A 124 8.37 18.74 11.14
N LYS A 125 8.84 19.97 11.41
CA LYS A 125 10.28 20.29 11.50
C LYS A 125 11.01 19.60 12.66
N GLN A 126 10.28 19.22 13.71
CA GLN A 126 10.81 18.50 14.87
C GLN A 126 10.74 16.99 14.66
N VAL A 127 9.77 16.52 13.87
CA VAL A 127 9.59 15.09 13.56
C VAL A 127 10.61 14.62 12.52
N ALA A 128 10.84 15.39 11.45
CA ALA A 128 11.69 14.97 10.33
C ALA A 128 13.11 14.51 10.77
N PRO A 129 13.86 15.26 11.61
CA PRO A 129 15.16 14.81 12.11
C PRO A 129 15.10 13.55 12.97
N ARG A 130 14.03 13.37 13.75
CA ARG A 130 13.88 12.24 14.67
C ARG A 130 13.58 10.92 13.95
N ILE A 131 13.00 11.00 12.76
CA ILE A 131 12.82 9.85 11.85
C ILE A 131 13.99 9.70 10.85
N GLY A 132 15.13 10.35 11.11
CA GLY A 132 16.36 10.21 10.32
C GLY A 132 16.38 10.99 9.00
N LEU A 133 15.49 11.98 8.80
CA LEU A 133 15.51 12.86 7.62
C LEU A 133 16.26 14.16 7.90
N PRO A 134 16.98 14.73 6.92
CA PRO A 134 17.62 16.02 7.09
C PRO A 134 16.57 17.13 7.28
N ALA A 135 16.95 18.20 7.99
CA ALA A 135 16.10 19.36 8.26
C ALA A 135 15.95 20.30 7.05
N GLU A 136 15.79 19.73 5.86
CA GLU A 136 15.59 20.46 4.60
C GLU A 136 14.10 20.71 4.36
N THR A 137 13.77 21.85 3.75
CA THR A 137 12.38 22.27 3.47
C THR A 137 11.57 21.17 2.78
N GLY A 138 12.13 20.52 1.75
CA GLY A 138 11.44 19.44 1.04
C GLY A 138 11.12 18.22 1.92
N LYS A 139 12.01 17.86 2.85
CA LYS A 139 11.79 16.75 3.79
C LYS A 139 10.80 17.12 4.89
N ILE A 140 10.84 18.37 5.35
CA ILE A 140 9.89 18.91 6.32
C ILE A 140 8.48 18.92 5.72
N GLU A 141 8.30 19.43 4.49
CA GLU A 141 7.00 19.42 3.81
C GLU A 141 6.52 17.98 3.52
N GLY A 142 7.44 17.11 3.08
CA GLY A 142 7.14 15.69 2.88
C GLY A 142 6.72 14.97 4.17
N THR A 143 7.22 15.40 5.33
CA THR A 143 6.83 14.90 6.66
C THR A 143 5.49 15.50 7.09
N ARG A 144 5.27 16.79 6.84
CA ARG A 144 3.98 17.45 7.09
C ARG A 144 2.83 16.78 6.34
N SER A 145 3.03 16.44 5.06
CA SER A 145 2.04 15.72 4.27
C SER A 145 1.71 14.33 4.84
N LYS A 146 2.69 13.65 5.45
CA LYS A 146 2.47 12.35 6.12
C LYS A 146 1.70 12.51 7.44
N LEU A 147 2.04 13.52 8.23
CA LEU A 147 1.33 13.87 9.47
C LEU A 147 -0.13 14.23 9.16
N LYS A 148 -0.39 15.09 8.17
CA LYS A 148 -1.74 15.43 7.69
C LYS A 148 -2.52 14.19 7.24
N ARG A 149 -1.87 13.24 6.56
CA ARG A 149 -2.51 11.97 6.17
C ARG A 149 -2.91 11.13 7.38
N LEU A 150 -2.06 11.04 8.40
CA LEU A 150 -2.39 10.35 9.65
C LEU A 150 -3.55 11.03 10.38
N VAL A 151 -3.64 12.36 10.34
CA VAL A 151 -4.78 13.12 10.89
C VAL A 151 -6.09 12.80 10.18
N VAL A 152 -6.11 12.89 8.85
CA VAL A 152 -7.30 12.55 8.03
C VAL A 152 -7.77 11.11 8.28
N ARG A 153 -6.83 10.21 8.61
CA ARG A 153 -7.11 8.80 8.87
C ARG A 153 -7.41 8.50 10.35
N GLY A 154 -7.38 9.49 11.24
CA GLY A 154 -7.71 9.34 12.66
C GLY A 154 -6.62 8.73 13.54
N TRP A 155 -5.37 8.70 13.07
CA TRP A 155 -4.23 8.18 13.86
C TRP A 155 -3.57 9.23 14.75
N LEU A 156 -3.67 10.50 14.34
CA LEU A 156 -3.17 11.69 15.03
C LEU A 156 -4.28 12.74 15.03
N ASP A 157 -4.20 13.70 15.94
CA ASP A 157 -5.04 14.90 15.94
C ASP A 157 -4.18 16.13 15.62
N GLU A 158 -4.81 17.17 15.07
CA GLU A 158 -4.19 18.47 14.83
C GLU A 158 -4.88 19.51 15.71
N THR A 159 -4.26 19.83 16.85
CA THR A 159 -4.83 20.77 17.84
C THR A 159 -4.85 22.20 17.34
N THR A 160 -3.90 22.56 16.49
CA THR A 160 -3.76 23.87 15.85
C THR A 160 -3.03 23.65 14.53
N PRO A 161 -3.24 24.49 13.48
CA PRO A 161 -2.56 24.33 12.22
C PRO A 161 -1.05 24.07 12.35
N GLY A 162 -0.62 22.87 11.98
CA GLY A 162 0.79 22.44 12.00
C GLY A 162 1.31 21.89 13.33
N LEU A 163 0.47 21.73 14.35
CA LEU A 163 0.76 21.05 15.62
C LEU A 163 0.00 19.73 15.72
N PHE A 164 0.75 18.64 15.84
CA PHE A 164 0.21 17.28 15.82
C PHE A 164 0.37 16.59 17.18
N THR A 165 -0.65 15.86 17.59
CA THR A 165 -0.67 15.05 18.82
C THR A 165 -1.18 13.64 18.53
N PRO A 166 -0.88 12.64 19.38
CA PRO A 166 -1.54 11.34 19.31
C PRO A 166 -3.06 11.53 19.42
N SER A 167 -3.84 10.77 18.64
CA SER A 167 -5.29 10.95 18.63
C SER A 167 -5.90 10.63 20.00
N ASP A 168 -6.81 11.47 20.49
CA ASP A 168 -7.47 11.29 21.78
C ASP A 168 -8.30 10.01 21.81
N ALA A 169 -8.83 9.57 20.66
CA ALA A 169 -9.52 8.29 20.51
C ALA A 169 -8.60 7.07 20.73
N ARG A 170 -7.28 7.23 20.56
CA ARG A 170 -6.28 6.20 20.89
C ARG A 170 -5.91 6.20 22.38
N LYS A 171 -5.92 7.37 23.02
CA LYS A 171 -5.57 7.52 24.45
C LYS A 171 -6.63 6.90 25.36
N THR A 172 -7.91 7.02 25.01
CA THR A 172 -9.03 6.45 25.79
C THR A 172 -8.97 4.92 25.89
N HIS A 173 -8.44 4.24 24.87
CA HIS A 173 -8.29 2.78 24.86
C HIS A 173 -6.96 2.28 25.44
N SER A 174 -5.90 3.10 25.46
CA SER A 174 -4.65 2.74 26.15
C SER A 174 -4.76 2.78 27.68
N SER A 175 -5.83 3.37 28.23
CA SER A 175 -6.10 3.45 29.67
C SER A 175 -6.78 2.20 30.26
N ASN A 176 -7.03 1.16 29.46
CA ASN A 176 -7.66 -0.07 29.93
C ASN A 176 -6.76 -1.28 29.64
N SER A 177 -5.78 -1.50 30.51
CA SER A 177 -5.23 -2.83 30.77
C SER A 177 -5.01 -3.00 32.28
N PRO A 178 -5.43 -4.15 32.85
CA PRO A 178 -5.46 -4.42 34.29
C PRO A 178 -4.08 -4.62 34.92
#